data_AF-A0A8J6HXA9-F1
#
_entry.id   AF-A0A8J6HXA9-F1
#
_cell.length_a   1.000
_cell.length_b   1.000
_cell.length_c   1.000
_cell.angle_alpha   90.00
_cell.angle_beta   90.00
_cell.angle_gamma   90.00
#
_symmetry.space_group_name_H-M   'P 1'
#
loop_
_entity.id
_entity.type
_entity.pdbx_description
1 polymer ?
#
loop_
_entity_poly.entity_id
_entity_poly.type
_entity_poly.pdbx_seq_one_letter_code
_entity_poly.pdbx_strand_id
1 'polypeptide(L)'
;MELPKGLKPVGPNVNEETIIQSVATALHVSTQPVTGQTGPKAALEKNPGVFLDPKQPLVQAVNISEDDIKRQEDRVAVARRKLQEALKP
;
A
#
# COMPACT_ATOMS: atom_id res chain seq x y z
N MET A 1 -4.39 12.97 5.07
CA MET A 1 -3.98 12.39 3.78
C MET A 1 -5.02 11.36 3.42
N GLU A 2 -5.54 11.34 2.21
CA GLU A 2 -6.46 10.27 1.80
C GLU A 2 -5.66 9.01 1.42
N LEU A 3 -6.08 7.86 1.93
CA LEU A 3 -5.49 6.57 1.54
C LEU A 3 -5.85 6.22 0.08
N PRO A 4 -4.94 5.57 -0.66
CA PRO A 4 -5.29 4.90 -1.91
C PRO A 4 -6.49 3.98 -1.70
N LYS A 5 -7.51 4.06 -2.57
CA LYS A 5 -8.78 3.32 -2.46
C LYS A 5 -8.63 1.79 -2.31
N GLY A 6 -7.48 1.24 -2.68
CA GLY A 6 -7.17 -0.18 -2.58
C GLY A 6 -6.65 -0.63 -1.21
N LEU A 7 -6.24 0.28 -0.32
CA LEU A 7 -5.69 -0.08 0.99
C LEU A 7 -6.81 -0.20 2.02
N LYS A 8 -6.96 -1.39 2.61
CA LYS A 8 -7.95 -1.69 3.65
C LYS A 8 -7.26 -2.08 4.96
N PRO A 9 -7.67 -1.55 6.12
CA PRO A 9 -7.09 -1.91 7.41
C PRO A 9 -7.30 -3.39 7.74
N VAL A 10 -6.38 -3.93 8.53
CA VAL A 10 -6.53 -5.24 9.19
C VAL A 10 -6.21 -5.10 10.67
N GLY A 11 -7.11 -5.58 11.52
CA GLY A 11 -6.95 -5.58 12.97
C GLY A 11 -7.79 -4.51 13.68
N PRO A 12 -7.88 -4.60 15.01
CA PRO A 12 -8.70 -3.71 15.81
C PRO A 12 -8.06 -2.32 15.89
N ASN A 13 -8.89 -1.27 15.85
CA ASN A 13 -8.48 0.13 16.01
C ASN A 13 -7.42 0.61 15.00
N VAL A 14 -7.26 -0.07 13.86
CA VAL A 14 -6.36 0.37 12.79
C VAL A 14 -7.06 1.44 11.96
N ASN A 15 -6.53 2.66 12.01
CA ASN A 15 -7.02 3.80 11.25
C ASN A 15 -6.09 4.13 10.08
N GLU A 16 -6.43 5.17 9.31
CA GLU A 16 -5.66 5.55 8.13
C GLU A 16 -4.21 5.93 8.44
N GLU A 17 -3.99 6.61 9.56
CA GLU A 17 -2.66 7.01 10.00
C GLU A 17 -1.80 5.80 10.37
N THR A 18 -2.37 4.84 11.12
CA THR A 18 -1.70 3.58 11.46
C THR A 18 -1.31 2.80 10.21
N ILE A 19 -2.19 2.76 9.20
CA ILE A 19 -1.87 2.11 7.91
C ILE A 19 -0.67 2.77 7.26
N ILE A 20 -0.68 4.10 7.11
CA ILE A 20 0.38 4.83 6.43
C ILE A 20 1.72 4.61 7.14
N GLN A 21 1.74 4.72 8.48
CA GLN A 21 2.93 4.48 9.29
C GLN A 21 3.44 3.04 9.13
N SER A 22 2.53 2.06 9.15
CA SER A 22 2.86 0.64 8.99
C SER A 22 3.46 0.34 7.61
N VAL A 23 2.85 0.86 6.54
CA VAL A 23 3.34 0.71 5.16
C VAL A 23 4.69 1.42 4.98
N ALA A 24 4.83 2.66 5.45
CA ALA A 24 6.07 3.41 5.37
C ALA A 24 7.21 2.70 6.11
N THR A 25 6.92 2.17 7.30
CA THR A 25 7.88 1.38 8.07
C THR A 25 8.30 0.14 7.28
N ALA A 26 7.34 -0.65 6.78
CA ALA A 26 7.63 -1.84 6.00
C ALA A 26 8.51 -1.53 4.78
N LEU A 27 8.21 -0.48 4.03
CA LEU A 27 9.02 -0.06 2.87
C LEU A 27 10.40 0.47 3.25
N HIS A 28 10.55 1.06 4.43
CA HIS A 28 11.81 1.64 4.90
C HIS A 28 12.78 0.58 5.44
N VAL A 29 12.28 -0.40 6.20
CA VAL A 29 13.12 -1.36 6.92
C VAL A 29 13.20 -2.74 6.26
N SER A 30 12.22 -3.10 5.43
CA SER A 30 12.17 -4.43 4.81
C SER A 30 12.97 -4.47 3.51
N THR A 31 13.76 -5.52 3.34
CA THR A 31 14.33 -5.92 2.03
C THR A 31 13.48 -6.99 1.33
N GLN A 32 12.40 -7.44 1.99
CA GLN A 32 11.47 -8.45 1.49
C GLN A 32 10.25 -7.77 0.83
N PRO A 33 9.54 -8.48 -0.08
CA PRO A 33 8.32 -7.97 -0.69
C PRO A 33 7.29 -7.50 0.34
N VAL A 34 6.69 -6.33 0.08
CA VAL A 34 5.61 -5.77 0.90
C VAL A 34 4.29 -6.08 0.20
N THR A 35 3.57 -7.08 0.72
CA THR A 35 2.32 -7.61 0.15
C THR A 35 1.10 -7.32 1.00
N GLY A 36 1.28 -6.94 2.28
CA GLY A 36 0.20 -6.86 3.27
C GLY A 36 -0.11 -8.22 3.89
N GLN A 37 -1.17 -8.28 4.69
CA GLN A 37 -1.59 -9.46 5.43
C GLN A 37 -2.23 -10.49 4.48
N THR A 38 -1.54 -11.59 4.22
CA THR A 38 -1.96 -12.68 3.31
C THR A 38 -2.78 -13.77 4.00
N GLY A 39 -2.96 -13.68 5.32
CA GLY A 39 -3.80 -14.59 6.07
C GLY A 39 -5.27 -14.55 5.60
N PRO A 40 -6.05 -15.63 5.79
CA PRO A 40 -7.47 -15.63 5.46
C PRO A 40 -8.19 -14.49 6.18
N LYS A 41 -8.98 -13.69 5.44
CA LYS A 41 -9.73 -12.55 6.01
C LYS A 41 -10.51 -12.93 7.27
N ALA A 42 -11.21 -14.06 7.24
CA ALA A 42 -11.99 -14.57 8.38
C ALA A 42 -11.12 -14.91 9.61
N ALA A 43 -9.87 -15.32 9.41
CA ALA A 43 -8.93 -15.60 10.51
C ALA A 43 -8.37 -14.30 11.09
N LEU A 44 -7.99 -13.36 10.23
CA LEU A 44 -7.50 -12.02 10.60
C LEU A 44 -8.54 -11.21 11.37
N GLU A 45 -9.82 -11.34 11.03
CA GLU A 45 -10.91 -10.65 11.74
C GLU A 45 -11.28 -11.32 13.08
N LYS A 46 -11.21 -12.65 13.17
CA LYS A 46 -11.58 -13.40 14.39
C LYS A 46 -10.51 -13.36 15.47
N ASN A 47 -9.24 -13.52 15.11
CA ASN A 47 -8.12 -13.58 16.05
C ASN A 47 -6.88 -12.87 15.50
N PRO A 48 -6.92 -11.53 15.34
CA PRO A 48 -5.83 -10.76 14.75
C PRO A 48 -4.49 -10.99 15.45
N GLY A 49 -4.47 -11.10 16.78
CA GLY A 49 -3.22 -11.32 17.55
C GLY A 49 -2.49 -12.63 17.26
N VAL A 50 -3.15 -13.61 16.62
CA VAL A 50 -2.55 -14.90 16.25
C VAL A 50 -2.16 -14.94 14.77
N PHE A 51 -2.95 -14.28 13.92
CA PHE A 51 -2.87 -14.44 12.46
C PHE A 51 -2.18 -13.28 11.74
N LEU A 52 -1.85 -12.19 12.44
CA LEU A 52 -1.06 -11.10 11.86
C LEU A 52 0.39 -11.55 11.63
N ASP A 53 0.89 -11.33 10.41
CA ASP A 53 2.31 -11.40 10.11
C ASP A 53 2.97 -10.07 10.52
N PRO A 54 3.86 -10.06 11.54
CA PRO A 54 4.53 -8.84 11.99
C PRO A 54 5.52 -8.27 10.96
N LYS A 55 5.86 -9.03 9.91
CA LYS A 55 6.76 -8.59 8.83
C LYS A 55 6.03 -7.84 7.72
N GLN A 56 4.69 -7.88 7.72
CA GLN A 56 3.85 -7.24 6.71
C GLN A 56 3.04 -6.11 7.33
N PRO A 57 2.71 -5.05 6.56
CA PRO A 57 1.93 -3.94 7.08
C PRO A 57 0.51 -4.36 7.48
N LEU A 58 -0.14 -3.57 8.35
CA LEU A 58 -1.50 -3.80 8.87
C LEU A 58 -2.60 -3.48 7.84
N VAL A 59 -2.40 -3.91 6.60
CA VAL A 59 -3.34 -3.78 5.49
C VAL A 59 -3.69 -5.15 4.94
N GLN A 60 -4.88 -5.28 4.34
CA GLN A 60 -5.23 -6.49 3.61
C GLN A 60 -4.23 -6.72 2.48
N ALA A 61 -4.03 -7.98 2.09
CA ALA A 61 -3.19 -8.31 0.95
C ALA A 61 -3.55 -7.45 -0.26
N VAL A 62 -2.54 -6.78 -0.82
CA VAL A 62 -2.67 -5.93 -2.00
C VAL A 62 -2.06 -6.66 -3.17
N ASN A 63 -2.85 -6.84 -4.23
CA ASN A 63 -2.36 -7.38 -5.48
C ASN A 63 -2.23 -6.23 -6.49
N ILE A 64 -1.00 -5.98 -6.96
CA ILE A 64 -0.72 -4.97 -7.97
C ILE A 64 -0.74 -5.65 -9.34
N SER A 65 -1.65 -5.24 -10.21
CA SER A 65 -1.75 -5.77 -11.56
C SER A 65 -0.86 -5.00 -12.56
N GLU A 66 -0.58 -5.60 -13.71
CA GLU A 66 0.08 -4.93 -14.84
C GLU A 66 -0.68 -3.66 -15.28
N ASP A 67 -2.00 -3.67 -15.22
CA ASP A 67 -2.83 -2.50 -15.53
C ASP A 67 -2.63 -1.35 -14.53
N ASP A 68 -2.46 -1.68 -13.23
CA ASP A 68 -2.16 -0.68 -12.21
C ASP A 68 -0.80 -0.04 -12.44
N ILE A 69 0.20 -0.85 -12.82
CA ILE A 69 1.55 -0.41 -13.17
C ILE A 69 1.47 0.53 -14.38
N LYS A 70 0.86 0.08 -15.48
CA LYS A 70 0.77 0.84 -16.72
C LYS A 70 0.07 2.19 -16.52
N ARG A 71 -1.05 2.21 -15.80
CA ARG A 71 -1.75 3.46 -15.47
C ARG A 71 -0.87 4.43 -14.68
N GLN A 72 -0.08 3.91 -13.75
CA GLN A 72 0.82 4.75 -12.96
C GLN A 72 1.98 5.29 -13.80
N GLU A 73 2.54 4.48 -14.70
CA GLU A 73 3.57 4.90 -15.65
C GLU A 73 3.07 5.99 -16.59
N ASP A 74 1.87 5.82 -17.16
CA ASP A 74 1.22 6.81 -18.03
C ASP A 74 1.02 8.16 -17.31
N ARG A 75 0.56 8.12 -16.04
CA ARG A 75 0.41 9.32 -15.21
C ARG A 75 1.74 10.04 -15.01
N VAL A 76 2.81 9.30 -14.73
CA VAL A 76 4.15 9.86 -14.56
C VAL A 76 4.68 10.44 -15.87
N ALA A 77 4.48 9.75 -17.00
CA ALA A 77 4.89 10.23 -18.31
C ALA A 77 4.22 11.56 -18.68
N VAL A 78 2.90 11.67 -18.45
CA VAL A 78 2.15 12.92 -18.66
C VAL A 78 2.67 14.04 -17.75
N ALA A 79 2.91 13.76 -16.47
CA ALA A 79 3.45 14.75 -15.53
C ALA A 79 4.83 15.26 -15.98
N ARG A 80 5.73 14.37 -16.41
CA ARG A 80 7.05 14.75 -16.94
C ARG A 80 6.94 15.63 -18.18
N ARG A 81 6.04 15.29 -19.11
CA ARG A 81 5.82 16.11 -20.32
C ARG A 81 5.32 17.52 -19.97
N LYS A 82 4.33 17.63 -19.08
CA LYS A 82 3.82 18.93 -18.61
C LYS A 82 4.92 19.76 -17.95
N LEU A 83 5.76 19.14 -17.14
CA LEU A 83 6.91 19.80 -16.53
C LEU A 83 7.90 20.31 -17.58
N GLN A 84 8.23 19.48 -18.58
CA GLN A 84 9.11 19.89 -19.68
C GLN A 84 8.55 21.08 -20.46
N GLU A 85 7.24 21.09 -20.75
CA GLU A 85 6.58 22.21 -21.43
C GLU A 85 6.60 23.48 -20.59
N ALA A 86 6.38 23.38 -19.27
CA ALA A 86 6.45 24.52 -18.35
C ALA A 86 7.88 25.08 -18.16
N LEU A 87 8.91 24.26 -18.40
CA LEU A 87 10.32 24.65 -18.32
C LEU A 87 10.89 25.13 -19.66
N LYS A 88 10.10 25.13 -20.75
CA LYS A 88 10.54 25.74 -22.01
C LYS A 88 10.64 27.27 -21.79
N PRO A 89 11.74 27.90 -22.22
CA PRO A 89 11.97 29.33 -22.05
C PRO A 89 10.97 30.19 -22.83
#